data_AF-A0A537ZSD2-F1
#
_entry.id   AF-A0A537ZSD2-F1
#
_cell.length_a   1.000
_cell.length_b   1.000
_cell.length_c   1.000
_cell.angle_alpha   90.00
_cell.angle_beta   90.00
_cell.angle_gamma   90.00
#
_symmetry.space_group_name_H-M   'P 1'
#
loop_
_entity.id
_entity.type
_entity.pdbx_description
1 polymer ?
#
loop_
_entity_poly.entity_id
_entity_poly.type
_entity_poly.pdbx_seq_one_letter_code
_entity_poly.pdbx_strand_id
1 'polypeptide(L)'
;MRGAAMKAGQVLSTVEFPGLDEDQSAHLKQRLASLRDDVPAVSWKQMRKVLADEWGADPERVLGSIDPEPAAAASIGQVYRGRTADGADVAVKIQYPGIGEAVESDMRNVRMLAPLLRRLMPGLDVKPVLAELSERIAAECDYELEASSHRTVATSPCPRSTRASAAGACW
;
A
#
# COMPACT_ATOMS: atom_id res chain seq x y z
N MET A 1 -6.57 -7.48 4.20
CA MET A 1 -5.29 -8.16 4.46
C MET A 1 -4.28 -8.24 3.29
N ARG A 2 -4.46 -7.63 2.09
CA ARG A 2 -3.60 -7.97 0.92
C ARG A 2 -2.39 -7.05 0.69
N GLY A 3 -2.56 -5.72 0.76
CA GLY A 3 -1.43 -4.79 0.61
C GLY A 3 -0.47 -4.78 1.78
N ALA A 4 -1.01 -4.88 3.01
CA ALA A 4 -0.23 -5.08 4.22
C ALA A 4 0.68 -6.32 4.10
N ALA A 5 0.15 -7.42 3.56
CA ALA A 5 0.90 -8.65 3.33
C ALA A 5 1.99 -8.50 2.26
N MET A 6 1.73 -7.72 1.19
CA MET A 6 2.72 -7.43 0.16
C MET A 6 3.89 -6.59 0.68
N LYS A 7 3.59 -5.54 1.45
CA LYS A 7 4.60 -4.65 2.04
C LYS A 7 5.35 -5.33 3.18
N ALA A 8 4.64 -6.09 4.01
CA ALA A 8 5.25 -6.98 4.99
C ALA A 8 6.15 -8.01 4.29
N GLY A 9 5.73 -8.61 3.18
CA GLY A 9 6.55 -9.53 2.39
C GLY A 9 7.82 -8.87 1.83
N GLN A 10 7.76 -7.60 1.39
CA GLN A 10 8.94 -6.83 0.99
C GLN A 10 9.91 -6.61 2.17
N VAL A 11 9.41 -6.18 3.32
CA VAL A 11 10.25 -5.92 4.51
C VAL A 11 10.79 -7.22 5.12
N LEU A 12 9.97 -8.27 5.21
CA LEU A 12 10.38 -9.58 5.73
C LEU A 12 11.33 -10.31 4.78
N SER A 13 11.27 -10.05 3.47
CA SER A 13 12.21 -10.65 2.51
C SER A 13 13.65 -10.14 2.64
N THR A 14 13.85 -8.98 3.27
CA THR A 14 15.18 -8.38 3.51
C THR A 14 15.72 -8.65 4.91
N VAL A 15 14.92 -9.25 5.81
CA VAL A 15 15.36 -9.63 7.15
C VAL A 15 15.94 -11.05 7.10
N GLU A 16 17.19 -11.21 7.51
CA GLU A 16 17.74 -12.53 7.82
C GLU A 16 17.17 -12.97 9.16
N PHE A 17 16.51 -14.14 9.19
CA PHE A 17 15.91 -14.71 10.40
C PHE A 17 16.96 -15.61 11.08
N PRO A 18 17.64 -15.17 12.14
CA PRO A 18 18.65 -15.98 12.81
C PRO A 18 17.92 -17.11 13.53
N GLY A 19 18.16 -18.37 13.12
CA GLY A 19 17.55 -19.56 13.72
C GLY A 19 16.60 -20.36 12.82
N LEU A 20 16.45 -19.98 11.55
CA LEU A 20 15.80 -20.83 10.53
C LEU A 20 16.87 -21.54 9.69
N ASP A 21 16.66 -22.83 9.43
CA ASP A 21 17.51 -23.59 8.52
C ASP A 21 17.29 -23.09 7.07
N GLU A 22 18.26 -23.31 6.18
CA GLU A 22 18.24 -22.78 4.80
C GLU A 22 16.94 -23.16 4.05
N ASP A 23 16.46 -24.39 4.23
CA ASP A 23 15.21 -24.90 3.64
C ASP A 23 13.96 -24.20 4.18
N GLN A 24 13.94 -23.86 5.48
CA GLN A 24 12.82 -23.15 6.11
C GLN A 24 12.76 -21.69 5.64
N SER A 25 13.93 -21.06 5.50
CA SER A 25 14.07 -19.70 4.97
C SER A 25 13.64 -19.63 3.50
N ALA A 26 14.06 -20.60 2.67
CA ALA A 26 13.63 -20.72 1.28
C ALA A 26 12.12 -20.93 1.16
N HIS A 27 11.54 -21.81 1.97
CA HIS A 27 10.10 -22.06 1.98
C HIS A 27 9.31 -20.81 2.41
N LEU A 28 9.76 -20.11 3.45
CA LEU A 28 9.14 -18.86 3.89
C LEU A 28 9.21 -17.78 2.81
N LYS A 29 10.37 -17.59 2.17
CA LYS A 29 10.54 -16.65 1.05
C LYS A 29 9.62 -16.99 -0.12
N GLN A 30 9.48 -18.27 -0.48
CA GLN A 30 8.58 -18.70 -1.56
C GLN A 30 7.11 -18.43 -1.22
N ARG A 31 6.70 -18.64 0.04
CA ARG A 31 5.34 -18.34 0.51
C ARG A 31 5.10 -16.82 0.55
N LEU A 32 6.06 -16.03 1.00
CA LEU A 32 6.00 -14.56 0.95
C LEU A 32 5.97 -14.03 -0.49
N ALA A 33 6.68 -14.68 -1.42
CA ALA A 33 6.63 -14.35 -2.84
C ALA A 33 5.26 -14.67 -3.44
N SER A 34 4.62 -15.77 -3.06
CA SER A 34 3.25 -16.11 -3.53
C SER A 34 2.17 -15.13 -3.07
N LEU A 35 2.43 -14.29 -2.06
CA LEU A 35 1.56 -13.16 -1.69
C LEU A 35 1.63 -11.99 -2.70
N ARG A 36 2.57 -12.02 -3.65
CA ARG A 36 2.79 -10.96 -4.65
C ARG A 36 2.11 -11.22 -6.00
N ASP A 37 1.85 -12.48 -6.36
CA ASP A 37 1.79 -12.83 -7.80
C ASP A 37 0.40 -13.01 -8.43
N ASP A 38 -0.72 -12.95 -7.70
CA ASP A 38 -2.03 -12.95 -8.38
C ASP A 38 -3.11 -12.31 -7.51
N VAL A 39 -3.37 -11.03 -7.73
CA VAL A 39 -4.55 -10.36 -7.17
C VAL A 39 -5.50 -10.01 -8.32
N PRO A 40 -6.60 -10.75 -8.49
CA PRO A 40 -7.61 -10.37 -9.48
C PRO A 40 -8.18 -9.00 -9.13
N ALA A 41 -8.24 -8.14 -10.14
CA ALA A 41 -8.78 -6.79 -10.06
C ALA A 41 -10.18 -6.79 -9.43
N VAL A 42 -10.43 -5.90 -8.46
CA VAL A 42 -11.78 -5.64 -7.99
C VAL A 42 -12.56 -4.99 -9.14
N SER A 43 -13.85 -5.32 -9.26
CA SER A 43 -14.67 -4.84 -10.36
C SER A 43 -14.75 -3.31 -10.34
N TRP A 44 -14.73 -2.69 -11.52
CA TRP A 44 -14.89 -1.24 -11.65
C TRP A 44 -16.13 -0.71 -10.91
N LYS A 45 -17.24 -1.45 -10.95
CA LYS A 45 -18.47 -1.07 -10.24
C LYS A 45 -18.25 -0.85 -8.74
N GLN A 46 -17.46 -1.70 -8.09
CA GLN A 46 -17.15 -1.57 -6.66
C GLN A 46 -16.17 -0.42 -6.42
N MET A 47 -15.14 -0.28 -7.25
CA MET A 47 -14.15 0.79 -7.12
C MET A 47 -14.76 2.18 -7.36
N ARG A 48 -15.61 2.30 -8.38
CA ARG A 48 -16.40 3.51 -8.65
C ARG A 48 -17.30 3.87 -7.48
N LYS A 49 -17.90 2.89 -6.81
CA LYS A 49 -18.71 3.13 -5.61
C LYS A 49 -17.87 3.71 -4.47
N VAL A 50 -16.68 3.15 -4.20
CA VAL A 50 -15.76 3.71 -3.20
C VAL A 50 -15.46 5.18 -3.51
N LEU A 51 -15.11 5.48 -4.76
CA LEU A 51 -14.80 6.83 -5.19
C LEU A 51 -15.99 7.81 -5.04
N ALA A 52 -17.19 7.35 -5.41
CA ALA A 52 -18.41 8.15 -5.31
C ALA A 52 -18.83 8.41 -3.85
N ASP A 53 -18.67 7.41 -2.98
CA ASP A 53 -18.96 7.54 -1.56
C ASP A 53 -17.99 8.52 -0.89
N GLU A 54 -16.68 8.45 -1.20
CA GLU A 54 -15.65 9.35 -0.65
C GLU A 54 -15.81 10.80 -1.13
N TRP A 55 -16.14 11.02 -2.41
CA TRP A 55 -16.31 12.37 -2.96
C TRP A 55 -17.72 12.95 -2.76
N GLY A 56 -18.68 12.15 -2.31
CA GLY A 56 -20.09 12.55 -2.21
C GLY A 56 -20.73 12.92 -3.55
N ALA A 57 -20.11 12.52 -4.67
CA ALA A 57 -20.50 12.89 -6.02
C ALA A 57 -20.10 11.83 -7.03
N ASP A 58 -20.71 11.90 -8.21
CA ASP A 58 -20.35 11.06 -9.34
C ASP A 58 -18.90 11.35 -9.79
N PRO A 59 -18.00 10.36 -9.92
CA PRO A 59 -16.60 10.59 -10.24
C PRO A 59 -16.37 11.37 -11.53
N GLU A 60 -17.20 11.12 -12.53
CA GLU A 60 -17.17 11.79 -13.83
C GLU A 60 -17.63 13.26 -13.72
N ARG A 61 -18.32 13.67 -12.64
CA ARG A 61 -18.58 15.10 -12.37
C ARG A 61 -17.39 15.82 -11.74
N VAL A 62 -16.55 15.10 -10.98
CA VAL A 62 -15.36 15.65 -10.32
C VAL A 62 -14.20 15.71 -11.30
N LEU A 63 -13.96 14.62 -12.03
CA LEU A 63 -12.88 14.51 -13.00
C LEU A 63 -13.34 14.96 -14.38
N GLY A 64 -14.48 14.52 -14.91
CA GLY A 64 -14.85 14.73 -16.32
C GLY A 64 -14.79 13.41 -17.09
N SER A 65 -13.71 12.65 -16.93
CA SER A 65 -13.70 11.23 -17.33
C SER A 65 -12.74 10.38 -16.50
N ILE A 66 -13.06 9.09 -16.43
CA ILE A 66 -12.21 8.05 -15.83
C ILE A 66 -12.36 6.76 -16.65
N ASP A 67 -11.23 6.13 -16.95
CA ASP A 67 -11.17 4.85 -17.63
C ASP A 67 -11.59 3.73 -16.66
N PRO A 68 -12.59 2.89 -16.98
CA PRO A 68 -12.97 1.76 -16.14
C PRO A 68 -11.93 0.64 -16.09
N GLU A 69 -10.96 0.61 -17.02
CA GLU A 69 -9.86 -0.35 -17.01
C GLU A 69 -8.74 0.10 -16.05
N PRO A 70 -8.35 -0.72 -15.07
CA PRO A 70 -7.28 -0.36 -14.14
C PRO A 70 -5.94 -0.32 -14.89
N ALA A 71 -5.23 0.81 -14.78
CA ALA A 71 -3.92 0.98 -15.39
C ALA A 71 -2.81 0.26 -14.60
N ALA A 72 -2.99 0.11 -13.28
CA ALA A 72 -2.07 -0.64 -12.43
C ALA A 72 -2.76 -1.13 -11.15
N ALA A 73 -2.22 -2.21 -10.58
CA ALA A 73 -2.47 -2.59 -9.20
C ALA A 73 -1.58 -1.77 -8.25
N ALA A 74 -2.11 -1.37 -7.11
CA ALA A 74 -1.37 -0.76 -6.02
C ALA A 74 -1.43 -1.66 -4.77
N SER A 75 -0.61 -1.35 -3.76
CA SER A 75 -0.54 -2.09 -2.50
C SER A 75 -1.92 -2.43 -1.93
N ILE A 76 -2.71 -1.41 -1.60
CA ILE A 76 -4.04 -1.57 -1.00
C ILE A 76 -5.17 -1.09 -1.92
N GLY A 77 -4.94 -1.05 -3.24
CA GLY A 77 -5.92 -0.48 -4.17
C GLY A 77 -5.59 -0.69 -5.64
N GLN A 78 -6.27 0.06 -6.50
CA GLN A 78 -6.05 0.10 -7.95
C GLN A 78 -5.87 1.53 -8.43
N VAL A 79 -5.11 1.71 -9.51
CA VAL A 79 -4.88 3.00 -10.16
C VAL A 79 -5.60 3.02 -11.49
N TYR A 80 -6.34 4.10 -11.73
CA TYR A 80 -7.09 4.34 -12.95
C TYR A 80 -6.56 5.58 -13.67
N ARG A 81 -6.73 5.62 -14.99
CA ARG A 81 -6.48 6.83 -15.77
C ARG A 81 -7.71 7.71 -15.70
N GLY A 82 -7.53 8.97 -15.36
CA GLY A 82 -8.59 9.98 -15.38
C GLY A 82 -8.16 11.21 -16.14
N ARG A 83 -9.14 12.06 -16.46
CA ARG A 83 -8.92 13.39 -17.00
C ARG A 83 -9.80 14.36 -16.26
N THR A 84 -9.24 15.50 -15.84
CA THR A 84 -9.92 16.59 -15.15
C THR A 84 -10.79 17.43 -16.10
N ALA A 85 -11.70 18.24 -15.57
CA ALA A 85 -12.69 18.97 -16.37
C ALA A 85 -12.03 20.10 -17.20
N ASP A 86 -10.87 20.58 -16.74
CA ASP A 86 -9.96 21.49 -17.43
C ASP A 86 -8.98 20.77 -18.39
N GLY A 87 -9.03 19.45 -18.47
CA GLY A 87 -8.37 18.64 -19.51
C GLY A 87 -7.03 18.03 -19.12
N ALA A 88 -6.59 18.12 -17.87
CA ALA A 88 -5.34 17.52 -17.41
C ALA A 88 -5.48 16.00 -17.17
N ASP A 89 -4.50 15.23 -17.61
CA ASP A 89 -4.46 13.79 -17.33
C ASP A 89 -4.00 13.53 -15.89
N VAL A 90 -4.69 12.63 -15.20
CA VAL A 90 -4.43 12.30 -13.78
C VAL A 90 -4.44 10.79 -13.55
N ALA A 91 -3.67 10.35 -12.56
CA ALA A 91 -3.73 9.00 -12.02
C ALA A 91 -4.63 8.99 -10.78
N VAL A 92 -5.66 8.15 -10.78
CA VAL A 92 -6.67 8.08 -9.71
C VAL A 92 -6.46 6.78 -8.94
N LYS A 93 -5.83 6.88 -7.77
CA LYS A 93 -5.60 5.73 -6.90
C LYS A 93 -6.77 5.55 -5.93
N ILE A 94 -7.43 4.39 -6.01
CA ILE A 94 -8.63 4.07 -5.23
C ILE A 94 -8.30 2.89 -4.32
N GLN A 95 -8.59 3.03 -3.02
CA GLN A 95 -8.42 1.94 -2.04
C GLN A 95 -9.42 0.82 -2.29
N TYR A 96 -9.03 -0.42 -1.99
CA TYR A 96 -9.97 -1.53 -2.00
C TYR A 96 -11.07 -1.31 -0.97
N PRO A 97 -12.33 -1.65 -1.29
CA PRO A 97 -13.44 -1.51 -0.36
C PRO A 97 -13.17 -2.31 0.93
N GLY A 98 -13.36 -1.66 2.09
CA GLY A 98 -13.19 -2.26 3.41
C GLY A 98 -11.75 -2.56 3.82
N ILE A 99 -10.73 -2.03 3.11
CA ILE A 99 -9.35 -2.36 3.43
C ILE A 99 -8.89 -1.81 4.78
N GLY A 100 -9.34 -0.61 5.16
CA GLY A 100 -9.04 0.00 6.47
C GLY A 100 -9.57 -0.86 7.63
N GLU A 101 -10.85 -1.26 7.57
CA GLU A 101 -11.45 -2.13 8.58
C GLU A 101 -10.75 -3.50 8.67
N ALA A 102 -10.41 -4.08 7.52
CA ALA A 102 -9.69 -5.35 7.48
C ALA A 102 -8.31 -5.22 8.14
N VAL A 103 -7.56 -4.16 7.83
CA VAL A 103 -6.26 -3.88 8.44
C VAL A 103 -6.39 -3.70 9.96
N GLU A 104 -7.38 -2.93 10.42
CA GLU A 104 -7.57 -2.68 11.84
C GLU A 104 -7.96 -3.95 12.60
N SER A 105 -8.81 -4.79 12.00
CA SER A 105 -9.15 -6.11 12.52
C SER A 105 -7.93 -7.03 12.62
N ASP A 106 -7.10 -7.08 11.58
CA ASP A 106 -5.88 -7.88 11.57
C ASP A 106 -4.92 -7.46 12.69
N MET A 107 -4.73 -6.14 12.87
CA MET A 107 -3.86 -5.62 13.92
C MET A 107 -4.38 -5.93 15.31
N ARG A 108 -5.70 -5.90 15.53
CA ARG A 108 -6.29 -6.38 16.79
C ARG A 108 -5.99 -7.85 17.04
N ASN A 109 -6.19 -8.70 16.02
CA ASN A 109 -5.93 -10.14 16.12
C ASN A 109 -4.46 -10.44 16.44
N VAL A 110 -3.53 -9.77 15.77
CA VAL A 110 -2.10 -9.93 16.02
C VAL A 110 -1.71 -9.50 17.43
N ARG A 111 -2.28 -8.39 17.95
CA ARG A 111 -2.05 -7.96 19.34
C ARG A 111 -2.56 -8.97 20.35
N MET A 112 -3.69 -9.62 20.10
CA MET A 112 -4.21 -10.69 20.97
C MET A 112 -3.28 -11.91 21.04
N LEU A 113 -2.55 -12.20 19.95
CA LEU A 113 -1.62 -13.32 19.88
C LEU A 113 -0.21 -12.99 20.43
N ALA A 114 0.07 -11.72 20.72
CA ALA A 114 1.38 -11.28 21.22
C ALA A 114 1.88 -12.03 22.48
N PRO A 115 1.05 -12.36 23.50
CA PRO A 115 1.48 -13.14 24.65
C PRO A 115 1.93 -14.56 24.29
N LEU A 116 1.30 -15.17 23.29
CA LEU A 116 1.66 -16.51 22.79
C LEU A 116 2.99 -16.46 22.02
N LEU A 117 3.16 -15.46 21.14
CA LEU A 117 4.42 -15.25 20.41
C LEU A 117 5.60 -15.04 21.36
N ARG A 118 5.42 -14.27 22.43
CA ARG A 118 6.43 -14.08 23.48
C ARG A 118 6.84 -15.39 24.16
N ARG A 119 5.90 -16.35 24.31
CA ARG A 119 6.17 -17.66 24.92
C ARG A 119 6.93 -18.59 23.97
N LEU A 120 6.68 -18.49 22.66
CA LEU A 120 7.33 -19.32 21.64
C LEU A 120 8.71 -18.80 21.23
N MET A 121 8.95 -17.48 21.31
CA MET A 121 10.21 -16.83 20.93
C MET A 121 10.81 -16.03 22.10
N PRO A 122 11.30 -16.70 23.17
CA PRO A 122 11.92 -16.02 24.30
C PRO A 122 13.20 -15.30 23.85
N GLY A 123 13.16 -13.97 23.81
CA GLY A 123 14.29 -13.12 23.39
C GLY A 123 13.91 -11.99 22.43
N LEU A 124 12.75 -12.10 21.76
CA LEU A 124 12.22 -11.04 20.90
C LEU A 124 11.23 -10.16 21.68
N ASP A 125 11.51 -8.87 21.80
CA ASP A 125 10.49 -7.92 22.27
C ASP A 125 9.50 -7.63 21.14
N VAL A 126 8.45 -8.45 21.07
CA VAL A 126 7.41 -8.38 20.03
C VAL A 126 6.55 -7.12 20.13
N LYS A 127 6.49 -6.45 21.29
CA LYS A 127 5.64 -5.26 21.46
C LYS A 127 6.03 -4.08 20.56
N PRO A 128 7.27 -3.58 20.58
CA PRO A 128 7.69 -2.47 19.71
C PRO A 128 7.57 -2.83 18.23
N VAL A 129 7.88 -4.08 17.84
CA VAL A 129 7.75 -4.55 16.46
C VAL A 129 6.29 -4.49 15.99
N LEU A 130 5.35 -4.96 16.81
CA LEU A 130 3.92 -4.94 16.48
C LEU A 130 3.34 -3.52 16.47
N ALA A 131 3.85 -2.63 17.32
CA ALA A 131 3.47 -1.22 17.32
C ALA A 131 3.89 -0.53 16.02
N GLU A 132 5.17 -0.65 15.64
CA GLU A 132 5.71 -0.10 14.39
C GLU A 132 4.98 -0.67 13.16
N LEU A 133 4.73 -1.99 13.14
CA LEU A 133 4.00 -2.63 12.06
C LEU A 133 2.57 -2.09 11.95
N SER A 134 1.89 -1.94 13.09
CA SER A 134 0.53 -1.36 13.12
C SER A 134 0.52 0.06 12.58
N GLU A 135 1.46 0.90 13.03
CA GLU A 135 1.56 2.30 12.62
C GLU A 135 1.83 2.43 11.12
N ARG A 136 2.77 1.64 10.58
CA ARG A 136 3.06 1.64 9.15
C ARG A 136 1.89 1.19 8.30
N ILE A 137 1.21 0.11 8.67
CA ILE A 137 0.07 -0.38 7.89
C ILE A 137 -1.12 0.59 7.98
N ALA A 138 -1.34 1.21 9.14
CA ALA A 138 -2.35 2.26 9.28
C ALA A 138 -2.04 3.47 8.39
N ALA A 139 -0.77 3.91 8.35
CA ALA A 139 -0.34 4.99 7.48
C ALA A 139 -0.57 4.69 5.99
N GLU A 140 -0.45 3.44 5.55
CA GLU A 140 -0.78 3.06 4.16
C GLU A 140 -2.26 3.28 3.81
N CYS A 141 -3.16 3.22 4.79
CA CYS A 141 -4.60 3.41 4.59
C CYS A 141 -5.01 4.88 4.58
N ASP A 142 -4.11 5.79 4.96
CA ASP A 142 -4.34 7.23 4.96
C ASP A 142 -3.67 7.87 3.75
N TYR A 143 -4.44 8.05 2.67
CA TYR A 143 -3.94 8.69 1.45
C TYR A 143 -3.72 10.20 1.59
N GLU A 144 -4.23 10.86 2.63
CA GLU A 144 -3.93 12.27 2.90
C GLU A 144 -2.48 12.42 3.39
N LEU A 145 -2.02 11.49 4.24
CA LEU A 145 -0.61 11.44 4.64
C LEU A 145 0.31 11.27 3.43
N GLU A 146 -0.03 10.35 2.53
CA GLU A 146 0.72 10.16 1.28
C GLU A 146 0.67 11.40 0.38
N ALA A 147 -0.51 12.01 0.18
CA ALA A 147 -0.67 13.22 -0.61
C ALA A 147 0.11 14.40 -0.03
N SER A 148 0.19 14.53 1.30
CA SER A 148 1.02 15.54 1.97
C SER A 148 2.51 15.33 1.70
N SER A 149 2.96 14.08 1.68
CA SER A 149 4.34 13.71 1.36
C SER A 149 4.67 14.04 -0.11
N HIS A 150 3.77 13.71 -1.03
CA HIS A 150 3.90 14.06 -2.45
C HIS A 150 3.96 15.59 -2.67
N ARG A 151 3.11 16.37 -1.97
CA ARG A 151 3.16 17.85 -2.05
C ARG A 151 4.50 18.40 -1.55
N THR A 152 5.05 17.82 -0.50
CA THR A 152 6.37 18.22 0.04
C THR A 152 7.46 17.97 -0.99
N VAL A 153 7.46 16.79 -1.64
CA VAL A 153 8.43 16.46 -2.70
C VAL A 153 8.24 17.36 -3.92
N ALA A 154 7.00 17.60 -4.36
CA ALA A 154 6.71 18.42 -5.52
C ALA A 154 7.11 19.90 -5.36
N THR A 155 7.09 20.41 -4.12
CA THR A 155 7.47 21.79 -3.79
C THR A 155 8.94 21.93 -3.36
N SER A 156 9.62 20.82 -3.07
CA SER A 156 11.03 20.83 -2.66
C SER A 156 11.93 21.20 -3.84
N PRO A 157 12.85 22.16 -3.68
CA PRO A 157 13.80 22.51 -4.73
C PRO A 157 14.70 21.31 -5.04
N CYS A 158 14.74 20.91 -6.31
CA CYS A 158 15.64 19.86 -6.77
C CYS A 158 17.10 20.23 -6.44
N PRO A 159 17.85 19.38 -5.69
CA PRO A 159 19.23 19.66 -5.35
C PRO A 159 20.05 19.85 -6.63
N ARG A 160 20.82 20.95 -6.68
CA ARG A 160 21.51 21.44 -7.90
C ARG A 160 22.54 20.48 -8.51
N SER A 161 22.80 19.31 -7.93
CA SER A 161 23.83 18.36 -8.38
C SER A 161 23.41 17.43 -9.53
N THR A 162 22.14 17.37 -9.92
CA THR A 162 21.66 16.50 -11.03
C THR A 162 21.38 17.23 -12.34
N ARG A 163 21.83 18.49 -12.48
CA ARG A 163 21.49 19.34 -13.64
C ARG A 163 22.34 19.10 -14.90
N ALA A 164 22.90 17.89 -15.07
CA ALA A 164 23.60 17.51 -16.29
C ALA A 164 23.01 16.21 -16.86
N SER A 165 22.36 16.37 -18.01
CA SER A 165 21.87 15.35 -18.93
C SER A 165 20.45 14.80 -18.69
N ALA A 166 19.67 14.85 -19.78
CA ALA A 166 18.34 14.28 -20.01
C ALA A 166 17.14 15.06 -19.45
N ALA A 167 16.52 15.82 -20.35
CA ALA A 167 15.12 16.16 -20.31
C ALA A 167 14.26 14.89 -20.22
N GLY A 168 13.27 14.88 -19.33
CA GLY A 168 12.23 13.87 -19.29
C GLY A 168 12.09 13.18 -17.94
N ALA A 169 11.13 13.66 -17.15
CA ALA A 169 10.53 13.03 -15.97
C ALA A 169 11.44 12.83 -14.74
N CYS A 170 11.30 13.74 -13.76
CA CYS A 170 11.29 13.31 -12.36
C CYS A 170 9.97 12.54 -12.14
N TRP A 171 10.08 11.26 -11.79
CA TRP A 171 9.04 10.53 -11.09
C TRP A 171 9.41 10.50 -9.61
#